data_AF-A0A8C4JV63-F1
#
_entry.id   AF-A0A8C4JV63-F1
#
_cell.length_a   1.000
_cell.length_b   1.000
_cell.length_c   1.000
_cell.angle_alpha   90.00
_cell.angle_beta   90.00
_cell.angle_gamma   90.00
#
_symmetry.space_group_name_H-M   'P 1'
#
loop_
_entity.id
_entity.type
_entity.pdbx_description
1 polymer ?
#
loop_
_entity_poly.entity_id
_entity_poly.type
_entity_poly.pdbx_seq_one_letter_code
_entity_poly.pdbx_strand_id
1 'polypeptide(L)'
;RTPGPLRETDVVPEIRAICMEELGKWMRSYAASFLTDSYLKYLGWTLHDKQREVRLQCVKALQGLYGSRDMAAHLELFTSRFKTRMVAMVLDKEPDVAVEVVKLLTLMLQNMEEALTEEDCQSVYPLVYVSNRALAAAAGRFLYGR
;
A
#
# COMPACT_ATOMS: atom_id res chain seq x y z
N ARG A 1 -1.00 -32.80 -5.11
CA ARG A 1 -2.11 -31.86 -5.35
C ARG A 1 -1.63 -30.48 -4.93
N THR A 2 -1.04 -29.75 -5.86
CA THR A 2 -0.71 -28.34 -5.70
C THR A 2 -2.01 -27.54 -5.82
N PRO A 3 -2.29 -26.54 -4.96
CA PRO A 3 -3.43 -25.67 -5.15
C PRO A 3 -3.18 -24.84 -6.42
N GLY A 4 -3.98 -25.07 -7.45
CA GLY A 4 -4.00 -24.25 -8.66
C GLY A 4 -4.59 -22.86 -8.42
N PRO A 5 -4.46 -21.95 -9.40
CA PRO A 5 -4.81 -20.53 -9.28
C PRO A 5 -6.34 -20.35 -9.31
N LEU A 6 -6.99 -20.54 -8.16
CA LEU A 6 -8.42 -20.26 -7.98
C LEU A 6 -8.56 -19.16 -6.93
N ARG A 7 -8.47 -17.90 -7.38
CA ARG A 7 -9.02 -16.71 -6.67
C ARG A 7 -8.86 -15.37 -7.39
N GLU A 8 -8.44 -15.35 -8.66
CA GLU A 8 -8.31 -14.10 -9.43
C GLU A 8 -9.65 -13.58 -10.01
N THR A 9 -10.78 -14.23 -9.71
CA THR A 9 -12.11 -13.83 -10.20
C THR A 9 -13.21 -13.96 -9.14
N ASP A 10 -12.93 -13.68 -7.87
CA ASP A 10 -14.01 -13.48 -6.90
C ASP A 10 -14.76 -12.20 -7.29
N VAL A 11 -16.00 -12.36 -7.79
CA VAL A 11 -16.84 -11.24 -8.27
C VAL A 11 -17.17 -10.27 -7.13
N VAL A 12 -17.29 -10.80 -5.91
CA VAL A 12 -17.70 -10.04 -4.72
C VAL A 12 -16.52 -9.24 -4.14
N PRO A 13 -16.59 -7.90 -4.13
CA PRO A 13 -15.50 -7.06 -3.63
C PRO A 13 -15.14 -7.31 -2.17
N GLU A 14 -16.13 -7.56 -1.32
CA GLU A 14 -15.94 -7.83 0.11
C GLU A 14 -15.05 -9.04 0.37
N ILE A 15 -15.24 -10.12 -0.40
CA ILE A 15 -14.42 -11.33 -0.28
C ILE A 15 -12.97 -11.03 -0.65
N ARG A 16 -12.75 -10.31 -1.76
CA ARG A 16 -11.40 -9.90 -2.17
C ARG A 16 -10.73 -9.03 -1.10
N ALA A 17 -11.47 -8.09 -0.51
CA ALA A 17 -10.98 -7.23 0.55
C ALA A 17 -10.55 -8.04 1.80
N ILE A 18 -11.37 -9.01 2.22
CA ILE A 18 -11.05 -9.92 3.33
C ILE A 18 -9.79 -10.76 3.00
N CYS A 19 -9.70 -11.30 1.79
CA CYS A 19 -8.52 -12.07 1.38
C CYS A 19 -7.23 -11.25 1.46
N MET A 20 -7.25 -9.97 1.05
CA MET A 20 -6.07 -9.10 1.13
C MET A 20 -5.71 -8.73 2.57
N GLU A 21 -6.71 -8.54 3.43
CA GLU A 21 -6.49 -8.32 4.85
C GLU A 21 -5.81 -9.52 5.51
N GLU A 22 -6.32 -10.74 5.28
CA GLU A 22 -5.74 -11.96 5.84
C GLU A 22 -4.35 -12.27 5.27
N LEU A 23 -4.14 -12.04 3.98
CA LEU A 23 -2.82 -12.19 3.38
C LEU A 23 -1.79 -11.26 4.04
N GLY A 24 -2.15 -10.00 4.29
CA GLY A 24 -1.30 -9.06 5.02
C GLY A 24 -0.99 -9.51 6.45
N LYS A 25 -1.98 -10.10 7.15
CA LYS A 25 -1.78 -10.67 8.50
C LYS A 25 -0.82 -11.85 8.48
N TRP A 26 -0.93 -12.75 7.50
CA TRP A 26 -0.03 -13.90 7.36
C TRP A 26 1.39 -13.48 7.01
N MET A 27 1.56 -12.52 6.11
CA MET A 27 2.88 -11.96 5.78
C MET A 27 3.58 -11.37 7.02
N ARG A 28 2.82 -10.73 7.93
CA ARG A 28 3.38 -10.21 9.18
C ARG A 28 3.69 -11.31 10.21
N SER A 29 2.78 -12.27 10.37
CA SER A 29 2.87 -13.28 11.43
C SER A 29 3.82 -14.42 11.06
N TYR A 30 3.99 -14.70 9.76
CA TYR A 30 4.72 -15.84 9.21
C TYR A 30 5.57 -15.41 8.01
N ALA A 31 6.38 -14.36 8.19
CA ALA A 31 7.17 -13.75 7.12
C ALA A 31 8.04 -14.75 6.35
N ALA A 32 8.70 -15.69 7.05
CA ALA A 32 9.56 -16.71 6.44
C ALA A 32 8.83 -17.60 5.40
N SER A 33 7.51 -17.73 5.47
CA SER A 33 6.70 -18.54 4.54
C SER A 33 5.87 -17.72 3.57
N PHE A 34 5.43 -16.53 3.96
CA PHE A 34 4.44 -15.74 3.20
C PHE A 34 4.98 -14.43 2.62
N LEU A 35 6.07 -13.88 3.16
CA LEU A 35 6.67 -12.66 2.64
C LEU A 35 7.60 -12.99 1.46
N THR A 36 7.00 -13.47 0.38
CA THR A 36 7.69 -13.87 -0.85
C THR A 36 7.05 -13.22 -2.06
N ASP A 37 7.81 -13.09 -3.15
CA ASP A 37 7.34 -12.48 -4.41
C ASP A 37 6.07 -13.15 -4.96
N SER A 38 5.92 -14.46 -4.76
CA SER A 38 4.75 -15.21 -5.21
C SER A 38 3.46 -14.76 -4.53
N TYR A 39 3.55 -14.24 -3.31
CA TYR A 39 2.40 -13.70 -2.58
C TYR A 39 2.30 -12.18 -2.70
N LEU A 40 3.42 -11.45 -2.66
CA LEU A 40 3.45 -9.99 -2.75
C LEU A 40 2.81 -9.47 -4.06
N LYS A 41 2.95 -10.21 -5.17
CA LYS A 41 2.30 -9.86 -6.44
C LYS A 41 0.79 -9.65 -6.31
N TYR A 42 0.11 -10.38 -5.42
CA TYR A 42 -1.33 -10.25 -5.23
C TYR A 42 -1.68 -8.89 -4.62
N LEU A 43 -0.92 -8.41 -3.65
CA LEU A 43 -1.08 -7.05 -3.14
C LEU A 43 -0.81 -6.02 -4.26
N GLY A 44 0.28 -6.18 -5.00
CA GLY A 44 0.64 -5.25 -6.08
C GLY A 44 -0.42 -5.15 -7.20
N TRP A 45 -1.01 -6.26 -7.61
CA TRP A 45 -2.10 -6.27 -8.60
C TRP A 45 -3.39 -5.68 -8.03
N THR A 46 -3.70 -5.95 -6.76
CA THR A 46 -4.91 -5.48 -6.08
C THR A 46 -4.92 -3.96 -5.87
N LEU A 47 -3.78 -3.28 -5.88
CA LEU A 47 -3.72 -1.81 -5.94
C LEU A 47 -4.47 -1.22 -7.16
N HIS A 48 -4.71 -2.02 -8.20
CA HIS A 48 -5.46 -1.64 -9.42
C HIS A 48 -6.94 -2.06 -9.39
N ASP A 49 -7.45 -2.61 -8.29
CA ASP A 49 -8.85 -3.03 -8.20
C ASP A 49 -9.80 -1.83 -8.39
N LYS A 50 -10.91 -2.06 -9.10
CA LYS A 50 -11.91 -1.02 -9.39
C LYS A 50 -12.66 -0.58 -8.12
N GLN A 51 -12.74 -1.46 -7.13
CA GLN A 51 -13.53 -1.29 -5.92
C GLN A 51 -12.71 -0.65 -4.80
N ARG A 52 -13.34 0.31 -4.12
CA ARG A 52 -12.70 1.15 -3.09
C ARG A 52 -12.15 0.32 -1.94
N GLU A 53 -13.00 -0.52 -1.38
CA GLU A 53 -12.76 -1.35 -0.21
C GLU A 53 -11.59 -2.32 -0.41
N VAL A 54 -11.42 -2.81 -1.64
CA VAL A 54 -10.34 -3.73 -2.00
C VAL A 54 -9.00 -3.00 -2.04
N ARG A 55 -8.95 -1.83 -2.69
CA ARG A 55 -7.75 -0.97 -2.67
C ARG A 55 -7.39 -0.53 -1.25
N LEU A 56 -8.40 -0.13 -0.46
CA LEU A 56 -8.21 0.31 0.92
C LEU A 56 -7.57 -0.79 1.78
N GLN A 57 -8.08 -2.02 1.71
CA GLN A 57 -7.50 -3.13 2.47
C GLN A 57 -6.10 -3.49 2.00
N CYS A 58 -5.83 -3.42 0.70
CA CYS A 58 -4.49 -3.62 0.18
C CYS A 58 -3.48 -2.61 0.73
N VAL A 59 -3.85 -1.31 0.74
CA VAL A 59 -2.99 -0.26 1.27
C VAL A 59 -2.74 -0.46 2.76
N LYS A 60 -3.76 -0.81 3.55
CA LYS A 60 -3.59 -1.14 4.99
C LYS A 60 -2.72 -2.36 5.23
N ALA A 61 -2.84 -3.39 4.40
CA ALA A 61 -1.96 -4.56 4.46
C ALA A 61 -0.50 -4.15 4.24
N LEU A 62 -0.23 -3.33 3.22
CA LEU A 62 1.11 -2.79 2.94
C LEU A 62 1.63 -1.90 4.06
N GLN A 63 0.80 -1.03 4.65
CA GLN A 63 1.22 -0.23 5.82
C GLN A 63 1.71 -1.12 6.96
N GLY A 64 1.06 -2.26 7.19
CA GLY A 64 1.51 -3.23 8.18
C GLY A 64 2.89 -3.83 7.88
N LEU A 65 3.28 -3.93 6.61
CA LEU A 65 4.59 -4.45 6.20
C LEU A 65 5.67 -3.36 6.23
N TYR A 66 5.39 -2.16 5.70
CA TYR A 66 6.32 -1.03 5.77
C TYR A 66 6.43 -0.40 7.16
N GLY A 67 5.55 -0.77 8.09
CA GLY A 67 5.60 -0.32 9.49
C GLY A 67 6.79 -0.88 10.28
N SER A 68 7.51 -1.88 9.75
CA SER A 68 8.72 -2.44 10.34
C SER A 68 9.88 -2.35 9.36
N ARG A 69 11.03 -1.81 9.79
CA ARG A 69 12.27 -1.74 8.97
C ARG A 69 12.72 -3.12 8.49
N ASP A 70 12.67 -4.12 9.37
CA ASP A 70 13.08 -5.49 9.04
C ASP A 70 12.20 -6.09 7.93
N MET A 71 10.90 -5.82 7.96
CA MET A 71 9.98 -6.28 6.91
C MET A 71 10.14 -5.47 5.63
N ALA A 72 10.31 -4.14 5.73
CA ALA A 72 10.48 -3.26 4.59
C ALA A 72 11.72 -3.62 3.75
N ALA A 73 12.80 -4.09 4.38
CA ALA A 73 14.00 -4.59 3.67
C ALA A 73 13.70 -5.74 2.69
N HIS A 74 12.66 -6.54 2.96
CA HIS A 74 12.24 -7.62 2.07
C HIS A 74 11.33 -7.15 0.92
N LEU A 75 10.99 -5.85 0.87
CA LEU A 75 10.06 -5.29 -0.11
C LEU A 75 10.75 -4.53 -1.24
N GLU A 76 12.09 -4.47 -1.31
CA GLU A 76 12.80 -3.68 -2.34
C GLU A 76 12.33 -3.92 -3.78
N LEU A 77 12.26 -5.19 -4.19
CA LEU A 77 11.81 -5.56 -5.53
C LEU A 77 10.32 -5.24 -5.74
N PHE A 78 9.50 -5.44 -4.71
CA PHE A 78 8.08 -5.08 -4.76
C PHE A 78 7.89 -3.57 -4.89
N THR A 79 8.59 -2.79 -4.07
CA THR A 79 8.57 -1.32 -4.07
C THR A 79 8.97 -0.80 -5.44
N SER A 80 10.13 -1.21 -5.97
CA SER A 80 10.59 -0.73 -7.28
C SER A 80 9.57 -0.96 -8.40
N ARG A 81 8.84 -2.08 -8.36
CA ARG A 81 7.83 -2.43 -9.36
C ARG A 81 6.52 -1.65 -9.21
N PHE A 82 6.04 -1.43 -7.98
CA PHE A 82 4.71 -0.90 -7.73
C PHE A 82 4.69 0.54 -7.18
N LYS A 83 5.86 1.15 -6.92
CA LYS A 83 5.99 2.53 -6.39
C LYS A 83 5.19 3.54 -7.19
N THR A 84 5.35 3.56 -8.51
CA THR A 84 4.63 4.50 -9.38
C THR A 84 3.12 4.41 -9.18
N ARG A 85 2.59 3.19 -8.99
CA ARG A 85 1.17 3.00 -8.69
C ARG A 85 0.80 3.52 -7.31
N MET A 86 1.59 3.22 -6.28
CA MET A 86 1.34 3.69 -4.92
C MET A 86 1.34 5.22 -4.85
N VAL A 87 2.32 5.87 -5.47
CA VAL A 87 2.41 7.34 -5.56
C VAL A 87 1.22 7.92 -6.31
N ALA A 88 0.81 7.35 -7.44
CA ALA A 88 -0.37 7.82 -8.17
C ALA A 88 -1.68 7.74 -7.35
N MET A 89 -1.77 6.82 -6.40
CA MET A 89 -2.95 6.65 -5.55
C MET A 89 -3.09 7.74 -4.45
N VAL A 90 -2.14 8.68 -4.33
CA VAL A 90 -2.37 9.89 -3.50
C VAL A 90 -3.50 10.77 -4.07
N LEU A 91 -3.81 10.59 -5.35
CA LEU A 91 -4.93 11.18 -6.07
C LEU A 91 -6.03 10.14 -6.36
N ASP A 92 -6.16 9.09 -5.54
CA ASP A 92 -7.26 8.13 -5.69
C ASP A 92 -8.60 8.87 -5.66
N LYS A 93 -9.53 8.43 -6.51
CA LYS A 93 -10.88 9.02 -6.61
C LYS A 93 -11.63 8.96 -5.27
N GLU A 94 -11.28 8.00 -4.42
CA GLU A 94 -11.85 7.82 -3.09
C GLU A 94 -10.92 8.46 -2.05
N PRO A 95 -11.35 9.52 -1.34
CA PRO A 95 -10.46 10.33 -0.52
C PRO A 95 -9.89 9.58 0.68
N ASP A 96 -10.60 8.58 1.20
CA ASP A 96 -10.12 7.78 2.31
C ASP A 96 -9.01 6.80 1.89
N VAL A 97 -9.04 6.30 0.64
CA VAL A 97 -7.93 5.54 0.07
C VAL A 97 -6.71 6.44 -0.06
N ALA A 98 -6.88 7.64 -0.60
CA ALA A 98 -5.79 8.62 -0.72
C ALA A 98 -5.15 8.95 0.64
N VAL A 99 -5.96 9.12 1.70
CA VAL A 99 -5.45 9.33 3.07
C VAL A 99 -4.56 8.17 3.53
N GLU A 100 -5.01 6.93 3.33
CA GLU A 100 -4.23 5.75 3.72
C GLU A 100 -2.97 5.58 2.85
N VAL A 101 -3.00 6.00 1.59
CA VAL A 101 -1.83 5.98 0.72
C VAL A 101 -0.79 6.99 1.20
N VAL A 102 -1.17 8.21 1.57
CA VAL A 102 -0.21 9.19 2.12
C VAL A 102 0.44 8.68 3.41
N LYS A 103 -0.33 7.99 4.27
CA LYS A 103 0.23 7.32 5.46
C LYS A 103 1.20 6.19 5.07
N LEU A 104 0.88 5.40 4.05
CA LEU A 104 1.78 4.37 3.52
C LEU A 104 3.10 4.98 3.02
N LEU A 105 3.04 6.05 2.22
CA LEU A 105 4.24 6.75 1.75
C LEU A 105 5.07 7.32 2.91
N THR A 106 4.40 7.78 3.98
CA THR A 106 5.09 8.23 5.21
C THR A 106 5.88 7.08 5.85
N LEU A 107 5.29 5.88 5.95
CA LEU A 107 5.98 4.71 6.48
C LEU A 107 7.14 4.28 5.59
N MET A 108 6.98 4.33 4.26
CA MET A 108 8.05 4.05 3.32
C MET A 108 9.23 5.01 3.53
N LEU A 109 8.97 6.31 3.65
CA LEU A 109 10.00 7.32 3.90
C LEU A 109 10.76 7.08 5.22
N GLN A 110 10.07 6.61 6.26
CA GLN A 110 10.66 6.38 7.60
C GLN A 110 11.45 5.08 7.72
N ASN A 111 11.03 4.04 7.02
CA ASN A 111 11.48 2.66 7.26
C ASN A 111 12.22 2.03 6.08
N MET A 112 12.27 2.70 4.93
CA MET A 112 12.97 2.20 3.75
C MET A 112 13.71 3.35 3.07
N GLU A 113 15.03 3.39 3.25
CA GLU A 113 15.88 4.40 2.62
C GLU A 113 15.75 4.35 1.09
N GLU A 114 15.77 5.53 0.46
CA GLU A 114 15.67 5.71 -0.99
C GLU A 114 14.38 5.14 -1.65
N ALA A 115 13.37 4.75 -0.86
CA ALA A 115 12.12 4.22 -1.39
C ALA A 115 11.34 5.23 -2.25
N LEU A 116 11.43 6.52 -1.93
CA LEU A 116 10.74 7.61 -2.61
C LEU A 116 11.76 8.65 -3.10
N THR A 117 11.61 9.09 -4.34
CA THR A 117 12.41 10.19 -4.91
C THR A 117 11.82 11.54 -4.54
N GLU A 118 12.54 12.63 -4.84
CA GLU A 118 12.00 13.99 -4.70
C GLU A 118 10.71 14.18 -5.52
N GLU A 119 10.69 13.68 -6.75
CA GLU A 119 9.53 13.78 -7.64
C GLU A 119 8.32 13.02 -7.07
N ASP A 120 8.55 11.84 -6.48
CA ASP A 120 7.48 11.10 -5.80
C ASP A 120 6.91 11.92 -4.63
N CYS A 121 7.77 12.56 -3.83
CA CYS A 121 7.35 13.40 -2.71
C CYS A 121 6.55 14.63 -3.15
N GLN A 122 6.94 15.25 -4.28
CA GLN A 122 6.26 16.43 -4.82
C GLN A 122 4.79 16.19 -5.13
N SER A 123 4.40 14.95 -5.46
CA SER A 123 2.99 14.59 -5.67
C SER A 123 2.11 14.79 -4.43
N VAL A 124 2.70 14.76 -3.22
CA VAL A 124 1.99 14.91 -1.94
C VAL A 124 1.87 16.38 -1.52
N TYR A 125 2.77 17.26 -1.96
CA TYR A 125 2.84 18.64 -1.45
C TYR A 125 1.57 19.45 -1.67
N PRO A 126 0.90 19.42 -2.84
CA PRO A 126 -0.35 20.15 -3.04
C PRO A 126 -1.48 19.69 -2.12
N LEU A 127 -1.40 18.47 -1.58
CA LEU A 127 -2.46 17.87 -0.78
C LEU A 127 -2.67 18.57 0.57
N VAL A 128 -1.72 19.36 1.06
CA VAL A 128 -1.93 20.17 2.29
C VAL A 128 -2.97 21.26 2.12
N TYR A 129 -3.25 21.67 0.88
CA TYR A 129 -4.19 22.74 0.56
C TYR A 129 -5.58 22.24 0.15
N VAL A 130 -5.81 20.93 0.12
CA VAL A 130 -7.11 20.36 -0.28
C VAL A 130 -8.16 20.55 0.82
N SER A 131 -9.42 20.71 0.41
CA SER A 131 -10.55 20.90 1.33
C SER A 131 -10.81 19.70 2.23
N ASN A 132 -10.37 18.50 1.84
CA ASN A 132 -10.47 17.32 2.68
C ASN A 132 -9.47 17.40 3.84
N ARG A 133 -9.96 17.74 5.02
CA ARG A 133 -9.16 17.91 6.24
C ARG A 133 -8.31 16.69 6.60
N ALA A 134 -8.84 15.47 6.41
CA ALA A 134 -8.11 14.26 6.77
C ALA A 134 -6.90 14.04 5.84
N LEU A 135 -7.08 14.31 4.54
CA LEU A 135 -6.02 14.22 3.54
C LEU A 135 -4.98 15.32 3.74
N ALA A 136 -5.42 16.56 3.94
CA ALA A 136 -4.52 17.68 4.24
C ALA A 136 -3.68 17.42 5.50
N ALA A 137 -4.29 16.89 6.57
CA ALA A 137 -3.58 16.52 7.78
C ALA A 137 -2.60 15.35 7.58
N ALA A 138 -2.94 14.38 6.74
CA ALA A 138 -2.03 13.29 6.39
C ALA A 138 -0.82 13.80 5.60
N ALA A 139 -1.05 14.67 4.60
CA ALA A 139 0.01 15.29 3.81
C ALA A 139 0.91 16.20 4.66
N GLY A 140 0.33 16.95 5.61
CA GLY A 140 1.10 17.75 6.56
C GLY A 140 2.02 16.90 7.45
N ARG A 141 1.56 15.72 7.89
CA ARG A 141 2.41 14.77 8.62
C ARG A 141 3.52 14.18 7.75
N PHE A 142 3.22 13.85 6.50
CA PHE A 142 4.22 13.38 5.54
C PHE A 142 5.35 14.41 5.36
N LEU A 143 4.99 15.68 5.19
CA LEU A 143 5.96 16.78 5.07
C LEU A 143 6.79 17.01 6.33
N TYR A 144 6.17 16.89 7.52
CA TYR A 144 6.87 17.07 8.78
C TYR A 144 7.87 15.95 9.09
N GLY A 145 7.58 14.73 8.62
CA GLY A 145 8.41 13.55 8.86
C GLY A 145 9.63 13.42 7.94
N ARG A 146 9.84 14.39 7.05
CA ARG A 146 10.99 14.48 6.16
C ARG A 146 12.09 15.34 6.79
#